data_AF-A0A6G1SND8-F1
#
_entry.id   AF-A0A6G1SND8-F1
#
_cell.length_a   1.000
_cell.length_b   1.000
_cell.length_c   1.000
_cell.angle_alpha   90.00
_cell.angle_beta   90.00
_cell.angle_gamma   90.00
#
_symmetry.space_group_name_H-M   'P 1'
#
loop_
_entity.id
_entity.type
_entity.pdbx_description
1 polymer ?
#
loop_
_entity_poly.entity_id
_entity_poly.type
_entity_poly.pdbx_seq_one_letter_code
_entity_poly.pdbx_strand_id
1 'polypeptide(L)'
;MNINFRGQRLLPNYDFLQTQSDSRPIKVLVHEFIQSVVFTPFPQDSELQVERLILAGNIYESIGFKRKAAFYRRFAALKSVTVQSNWQACYDALLGSLDGFGLTLDPIEYEKALSDKCSSVWPGLHVQLIEELITCCKKIQNGQAGTLAIRHMSFMLHTLDFHLSAAKKRECAKDLEEASTIFGEDSPVPLKLSSGYVIPTVNLTKYPLCLKLEPVPLPMSLRPVRLVQLRRRSMMTPTSEARSDNPFIFTPISNHNSMSVFETRRTSSNSLITDIVWAQDEPCSTVMVLKNTLPFDLRVTSIKLLTDGVPLETKPSSLKLEPNMQTTIQLIGIPRQLPRTTDDSDQTVSRLEIFGYSTHLLGVKSNCRLDMIPKSKFPSQYIVDIAPPLPRIEFQFPEDLPDFLVDPIPSDQVDKDLIVMEVTIEMKLGDQLDTQLSVLNSSNVDVEYLFIKEKQQRTIAGSEKIITLDEQLIDALCLNPLKASEKIAIPVRIEACRNLFSNTKSLSTTLTFEYSGGLALKEMYCRKCAIRFIIDIKEEEEEKKEVIDDEIRNESTVKDLSEVLDESLNIEDPPVIAEESEQE
;
A
#
# COMPACT_ATOMS: atom_id res chain seq x y z
N MET A 1 64.62 -34.26 5.79
CA MET A 1 64.12 -35.39 4.99
C MET A 1 63.51 -34.83 3.71
N ASN A 2 64.17 -35.03 2.56
CA ASN A 2 63.62 -34.66 1.25
C ASN A 2 62.56 -35.70 0.87
N ILE A 3 61.29 -35.31 0.78
CA ILE A 3 60.24 -36.13 0.20
C ILE A 3 59.70 -35.39 -1.02
N ASN A 4 59.94 -35.99 -2.19
CA ASN A 4 59.68 -35.46 -3.51
C ASN A 4 58.23 -35.79 -3.91
N PHE A 5 57.35 -34.79 -4.01
CA PHE A 5 55.94 -34.96 -4.38
C PHE A 5 55.69 -34.93 -5.91
N ARG A 6 56.56 -35.56 -6.71
CA ARG A 6 56.29 -35.79 -8.14
C ARG A 6 55.90 -37.24 -8.37
N GLY A 7 54.58 -37.51 -8.46
CA GLY A 7 54.14 -38.70 -9.19
C GLY A 7 52.94 -39.49 -8.68
N GLN A 8 52.19 -39.09 -7.65
CA GLN A 8 51.02 -39.87 -7.24
C GLN A 8 49.71 -39.18 -7.63
N ARG A 9 49.11 -39.69 -8.71
CA ARG A 9 47.70 -39.47 -9.03
C ARG A 9 46.88 -40.04 -7.86
N LEU A 10 46.07 -39.20 -7.23
CA LEU A 10 45.08 -39.58 -6.24
C LEU A 10 44.13 -40.60 -6.88
N LEU A 11 44.06 -41.81 -6.31
CA LEU A 11 43.18 -42.88 -6.77
C LEU A 11 41.71 -42.49 -6.53
N PRO A 12 40.84 -42.54 -7.54
CA PRO A 12 39.41 -42.40 -7.34
C PRO A 12 38.89 -43.72 -6.76
N ASN A 13 38.10 -43.65 -5.67
CA ASN A 13 37.41 -44.76 -4.99
C ASN A 13 38.10 -45.41 -3.76
N TYR A 14 38.90 -44.66 -2.99
CA TYR A 14 39.26 -45.12 -1.64
C TYR A 14 38.19 -44.71 -0.62
N ASP A 15 37.44 -45.69 -0.11
CA ASP A 15 36.41 -45.47 0.89
C ASP A 15 37.04 -45.32 2.29
N PHE A 16 37.00 -44.10 2.83
CA PHE A 16 37.75 -43.69 4.02
C PHE A 16 37.24 -44.30 5.34
N LEU A 17 36.12 -45.03 5.31
CA LEU A 17 35.47 -45.56 6.52
C LEU A 17 35.77 -47.03 6.81
N GLN A 18 36.53 -47.72 5.96
CA GLN A 18 36.85 -49.13 6.18
C GLN A 18 38.36 -49.37 6.20
N THR A 19 39.00 -48.98 7.30
CA THR A 19 40.19 -49.70 7.76
C THR A 19 39.98 -50.11 9.21
N GLN A 20 39.50 -51.34 9.38
CA GLN A 20 39.72 -52.08 10.61
C GLN A 20 41.22 -52.37 10.72
N SER A 21 41.87 -51.81 11.74
CA SER A 21 43.08 -52.31 12.41
C SER A 21 43.57 -51.19 13.34
N ASP A 22 44.29 -51.56 14.40
CA ASP A 22 44.84 -50.74 15.50
C ASP A 22 45.77 -49.56 15.11
N SER A 23 45.66 -49.03 13.89
CA SER A 23 46.34 -47.82 13.43
C SER A 23 45.49 -46.57 13.71
N ARG A 24 46.14 -45.53 14.26
CA ARG A 24 45.48 -44.24 14.50
C ARG A 24 44.82 -43.73 13.20
N PRO A 25 43.61 -43.18 13.25
CA PRO A 25 42.90 -42.74 12.05
C PRO A 25 43.73 -41.72 11.28
N ILE A 26 43.87 -41.91 9.96
CA ILE A 26 44.76 -41.12 9.10
C ILE A 26 44.56 -39.59 9.23
N LYS A 27 43.32 -39.16 9.48
CA LYS A 27 42.99 -37.73 9.69
C LYS A 27 43.65 -37.14 10.95
N VAL A 28 43.84 -37.96 11.99
CA VAL A 28 44.54 -37.55 13.22
C VAL A 28 46.04 -37.44 12.96
N LEU A 29 46.64 -38.41 12.27
CA LEU A 29 48.06 -38.35 11.88
C LEU A 29 48.37 -37.13 11.00
N VAL A 30 47.52 -36.85 10.01
CA VAL A 30 47.66 -35.66 9.15
C VAL A 30 47.51 -34.38 9.96
N HIS A 31 46.57 -34.32 10.91
CA HIS A 31 46.42 -33.16 11.79
C HIS A 31 47.66 -32.94 12.67
N GLU A 32 48.17 -33.98 13.34
CA GLU A 32 49.38 -33.93 14.18
C GLU A 32 50.59 -33.45 13.37
N PHE A 33 50.76 -33.99 12.16
CA PHE A 33 51.80 -33.55 11.24
C PHE A 33 51.68 -32.07 10.90
N ILE A 34 50.49 -31.60 10.46
CA ILE A 34 50.32 -30.18 10.13
C ILE A 34 50.57 -29.28 11.35
N GLN A 35 50.13 -29.68 12.54
CA GLN A 35 50.40 -28.92 13.76
C GLN A 35 51.91 -28.80 14.02
N SER A 36 52.66 -29.89 13.89
CA SER A 36 54.13 -29.86 14.02
C SER A 36 54.78 -28.94 12.99
N VAL A 37 54.36 -28.96 11.73
CA VAL A 37 54.98 -28.18 10.64
C VAL A 37 54.63 -26.69 10.71
N VAL A 38 53.40 -26.36 11.08
CA VAL A 38 52.94 -24.96 11.17
C VAL A 38 53.49 -24.28 12.42
N PHE A 39 53.47 -24.94 13.58
CA PHE A 39 53.79 -24.31 14.86
C PHE A 39 55.25 -24.47 15.31
N THR A 40 56.09 -25.20 14.58
CA THR A 40 57.53 -25.20 14.88
C THR A 40 58.12 -23.83 14.48
N PRO A 41 58.70 -23.09 15.44
CA PRO A 41 59.31 -21.80 15.17
C PRO A 41 60.60 -22.01 14.38
N PHE A 42 60.59 -21.56 13.13
CA PHE A 42 61.78 -21.46 12.30
C PHE A 42 61.94 -20.00 11.86
N PRO A 43 63.16 -19.43 11.88
CA PRO A 43 63.41 -18.18 11.18
C PRO A 43 63.14 -18.41 9.69
N GLN A 44 62.05 -17.83 9.19
CA GLN A 44 61.60 -17.99 7.81
C GLN A 44 61.16 -16.65 7.25
N ASP A 45 61.43 -16.44 5.97
CA ASP A 45 60.91 -15.31 5.21
C ASP A 45 59.38 -15.27 5.26
N SER A 46 58.82 -14.07 5.30
CA SER A 46 57.39 -13.85 5.47
C SER A 46 56.55 -14.47 4.33
N GLU A 47 57.09 -14.56 3.12
CA GLU A 47 56.47 -15.23 1.97
C GLU A 47 56.36 -16.76 2.15
N LEU A 48 57.44 -17.42 2.57
CA LEU A 48 57.43 -18.86 2.85
C LEU A 48 56.46 -19.22 3.98
N GLN A 49 56.26 -18.30 4.93
CA GLN A 49 55.25 -18.47 5.97
C GLN A 49 53.84 -18.45 5.39
N VAL A 50 53.55 -17.61 4.38
CA VAL A 50 52.25 -17.58 3.69
C VAL A 50 52.04 -18.86 2.88
N GLU A 51 53.02 -19.29 2.09
CA GLU A 51 52.93 -20.53 1.29
C GLU A 51 52.65 -21.76 2.15
N ARG A 52 53.32 -21.86 3.30
CA ARG A 52 53.09 -22.94 4.26
C ARG A 52 51.66 -22.95 4.80
N LEU A 53 51.08 -21.78 5.08
CA LEU A 53 49.69 -21.68 5.52
C LEU A 53 48.71 -22.10 4.42
N ILE A 54 48.97 -21.69 3.17
CA ILE A 54 48.18 -22.13 2.00
C ILE A 54 48.21 -23.66 1.88
N LEU A 55 49.42 -24.25 1.95
CA LEU A 55 49.60 -25.69 1.85
C LEU A 55 48.90 -26.44 3.00
N ALA A 56 48.97 -25.92 4.23
CA ALA A 56 48.22 -26.47 5.36
C ALA A 56 46.70 -26.45 5.10
N GLY A 57 46.17 -25.35 4.57
CA GLY A 57 44.77 -25.23 4.17
C GLY A 57 44.34 -26.29 3.16
N ASN A 58 45.13 -26.45 2.09
CA ASN A 58 44.85 -27.43 1.02
C ASN A 58 44.86 -28.88 1.53
N ILE A 59 45.77 -29.22 2.45
CA ILE A 59 45.79 -30.56 3.06
C ILE A 59 44.56 -30.76 3.96
N TYR A 60 44.15 -29.76 4.75
CA TYR A 60 42.94 -29.88 5.56
C TYR A 60 41.67 -30.04 4.69
N GLU A 61 41.64 -29.37 3.55
CA GLU A 61 40.54 -29.49 2.58
C GLU A 61 40.48 -30.90 1.99
N SER A 62 41.63 -31.47 1.59
CA SER A 62 41.69 -32.82 0.98
C SER A 62 41.27 -33.93 1.94
N ILE A 63 41.43 -33.76 3.26
CA ILE A 63 40.96 -34.73 4.27
C ILE A 63 39.53 -34.44 4.79
N GLY A 64 38.87 -33.41 4.26
CA GLY A 64 37.49 -33.02 4.59
C GLY A 64 37.33 -32.18 5.86
N PHE A 65 38.40 -31.62 6.42
CA PHE A 65 38.34 -30.72 7.57
C PHE A 65 38.14 -29.26 7.13
N LYS A 66 36.94 -28.98 6.60
CA LYS A 66 36.55 -27.67 6.02
C LYS A 66 36.82 -26.46 6.92
N ARG A 67 36.48 -26.53 8.21
CA ARG A 67 36.72 -25.45 9.18
C ARG A 67 38.21 -25.12 9.35
N LYS A 68 39.06 -26.16 9.45
CA LYS A 68 40.51 -25.98 9.55
C LYS A 68 41.08 -25.43 8.25
N ALA A 69 40.62 -25.95 7.10
CA ALA A 69 41.01 -25.43 5.79
C ALA A 69 40.72 -23.93 5.66
N ALA A 70 39.49 -23.51 5.99
CA ALA A 70 39.08 -22.11 5.97
C ALA A 70 39.87 -21.23 6.94
N PHE A 71 40.17 -21.72 8.15
CA PHE A 71 41.04 -21.02 9.11
C PHE A 71 42.41 -20.72 8.52
N TYR A 72 43.08 -21.72 7.95
CA TYR A 72 44.41 -21.54 7.35
C TYR A 72 44.38 -20.68 6.09
N ARG A 73 43.32 -20.78 5.27
CA ARG A 73 43.10 -19.93 4.09
C ARG A 73 42.92 -18.46 4.48
N ARG A 74 42.05 -18.17 5.46
CA ARG A 74 41.89 -16.81 6.03
C ARG A 74 43.20 -16.29 6.60
N PHE A 75 43.91 -17.10 7.38
CA PHE A 75 45.15 -16.66 8.01
C PHE A 75 46.26 -16.37 6.98
N ALA A 76 46.37 -17.21 5.94
CA ALA A 76 47.26 -16.95 4.81
C ALA A 76 46.89 -15.65 4.08
N ALA A 77 45.59 -15.40 3.84
CA ALA A 77 45.11 -14.21 3.17
C ALA A 77 45.43 -12.92 3.94
N LEU A 78 45.13 -12.88 5.23
CA LEU A 78 45.42 -11.70 6.07
C LEU A 78 46.94 -11.45 6.16
N LYS A 79 47.74 -12.52 6.20
CA LYS A 79 49.19 -12.41 6.22
C LYS A 79 49.78 -11.97 4.88
N SER A 80 49.24 -12.42 3.75
CA SER A 80 49.75 -12.07 2.42
C SER A 80 49.67 -10.57 2.14
N VAL A 81 48.64 -9.89 2.64
CA VAL A 81 48.51 -8.44 2.53
C VAL A 81 49.63 -7.70 3.27
N THR A 82 50.04 -8.18 4.45
CA THR A 82 51.16 -7.57 5.19
C THR A 82 52.50 -7.70 4.48
N VAL A 83 52.63 -8.66 3.56
CA VAL A 83 53.87 -8.94 2.83
C VAL A 83 53.89 -8.30 1.45
N GLN A 84 52.85 -8.54 0.64
CA GLN A 84 52.82 -8.18 -0.79
C GLN A 84 51.73 -7.14 -1.12
N SER A 85 51.00 -6.60 -0.14
CA SER A 85 49.90 -5.61 -0.32
C SER A 85 48.88 -5.96 -1.41
N ASN A 86 48.70 -7.25 -1.71
CA ASN A 86 47.78 -7.72 -2.74
C ASN A 86 46.38 -7.96 -2.16
N TRP A 87 45.60 -6.88 -2.11
CA TRP A 87 44.24 -6.90 -1.53
C TRP A 87 43.22 -7.70 -2.34
N GLN A 88 43.40 -7.81 -3.66
CA GLN A 88 42.51 -8.61 -4.52
C GLN A 88 42.66 -10.10 -4.23
N ALA A 89 43.90 -10.61 -4.19
CA ALA A 89 44.16 -12.01 -3.86
C ALA A 89 43.70 -12.35 -2.42
N CYS A 90 43.82 -11.40 -1.49
CA CYS A 90 43.28 -11.54 -0.14
C CYS A 90 41.76 -11.67 -0.16
N TYR A 91 41.06 -10.78 -0.87
CA TYR A 91 39.60 -10.82 -1.02
C TYR A 91 39.14 -12.17 -1.58
N ASP A 92 39.76 -12.65 -2.65
CA ASP A 92 39.38 -13.92 -3.29
C ASP A 92 39.62 -15.13 -2.35
N ALA A 93 40.72 -15.13 -1.60
CA ALA A 93 41.01 -16.16 -0.61
C ALA A 93 40.06 -16.13 0.59
N LEU A 94 39.69 -14.94 1.08
CA LEU A 94 38.70 -14.76 2.14
C LEU A 94 37.32 -15.24 1.69
N LEU A 95 36.89 -14.86 0.47
CA LEU A 95 35.63 -15.30 -0.12
C LEU A 95 35.55 -16.83 -0.22
N GLY A 96 36.65 -17.47 -0.66
CA GLY A 96 36.75 -18.94 -0.70
C GLY A 96 36.83 -19.63 0.67
N SER A 97 36.90 -18.88 1.78
CA SER A 97 36.94 -19.44 3.14
C SER A 97 35.56 -19.45 3.84
N LEU A 98 34.57 -18.71 3.32
CA LEU A 98 33.30 -18.48 4.00
C LEU A 98 32.49 -19.77 4.27
N ASP A 99 32.44 -20.71 3.30
CA ASP A 99 31.75 -22.01 3.46
C ASP A 99 32.29 -22.80 4.66
N GLY A 100 33.61 -22.77 4.87
CA GLY A 100 34.22 -23.48 6.00
C GLY A 100 33.85 -22.87 7.35
N PHE A 101 33.42 -21.61 7.40
CA PHE A 101 32.88 -20.96 8.59
C PHE A 101 31.35 -21.04 8.70
N GLY A 102 30.65 -21.60 7.71
CA GLY A 102 29.19 -21.66 7.68
C GLY A 102 28.54 -20.30 7.40
N LEU A 103 29.25 -19.39 6.72
CA LEU A 103 28.75 -18.08 6.32
C LEU A 103 28.36 -18.12 4.83
N THR A 104 27.06 -17.99 4.56
CA THR A 104 26.53 -17.69 3.22
C THR A 104 26.31 -16.19 3.07
N LEU A 105 26.52 -15.66 1.87
CA LEU A 105 26.25 -14.26 1.52
C LEU A 105 24.81 -14.04 1.03
N ASP A 106 23.99 -15.10 0.96
CA ASP A 106 22.56 -14.98 0.67
C ASP A 106 21.79 -14.69 1.98
N PRO A 107 21.14 -13.52 2.13
CA PRO A 107 20.35 -13.21 3.31
C PRO A 107 19.26 -14.23 3.63
N ILE A 108 18.63 -14.81 2.60
CA ILE A 108 17.51 -15.77 2.74
C ILE A 108 18.06 -17.11 3.26
N GLU A 109 19.17 -17.60 2.68
CA GLU A 109 19.80 -18.83 3.17
C GLU A 109 20.37 -18.65 4.58
N TYR A 110 20.92 -17.48 4.89
CA TYR A 110 21.45 -17.18 6.21
C TYR A 110 20.34 -17.18 7.28
N GLU A 111 19.18 -16.59 6.98
CA GLU A 111 18.04 -16.59 7.89
C GLU A 111 17.48 -18.00 8.10
N LYS A 112 17.43 -18.83 7.05
CA LYS A 112 17.10 -20.26 7.19
C LYS A 112 18.11 -21.00 8.08
N ALA A 113 19.41 -20.75 7.88
CA ALA A 113 20.47 -21.36 8.68
C ALA A 113 20.41 -20.94 10.15
N LEU A 114 19.95 -19.72 10.48
CA LEU A 114 19.70 -19.30 11.86
C LEU A 114 18.51 -20.03 12.51
N SER A 115 17.51 -20.40 11.73
CA SER A 115 16.32 -21.11 12.21
C SER A 115 16.54 -22.62 12.37
N ASP A 116 17.54 -23.18 11.69
CA ASP A 116 17.89 -24.60 11.79
C ASP A 116 18.64 -24.90 13.10
N LYS A 117 18.05 -25.74 13.94
CA LYS A 117 18.63 -26.17 15.22
C LYS A 117 19.95 -26.92 15.08
N CYS A 118 20.22 -27.51 13.91
CA CYS A 118 21.44 -28.26 13.64
C CYS A 118 22.56 -27.39 13.05
N SER A 119 22.27 -26.13 12.70
CA SER A 119 23.24 -25.22 12.12
C SER A 119 24.10 -24.56 13.20
N SER A 120 25.42 -24.64 13.04
CA SER A 120 26.38 -23.99 13.92
C SER A 120 26.79 -22.65 13.29
N VAL A 121 25.98 -21.62 13.52
CA VAL A 121 26.24 -20.24 13.07
C VAL A 121 27.09 -19.52 14.10
N TRP A 122 28.13 -18.78 13.68
CA TRP A 122 29.07 -18.09 14.57
C TRP A 122 29.01 -16.57 14.31
N PRO A 123 27.96 -15.86 14.78
CA PRO A 123 27.68 -14.53 14.27
C PRO A 123 28.76 -13.49 14.56
N GLY A 124 29.43 -13.57 15.71
CA GLY A 124 30.56 -12.69 16.02
C GLY A 124 31.74 -12.89 15.07
N LEU A 125 32.02 -14.14 14.67
CA LEU A 125 33.02 -14.44 13.64
C LEU A 125 32.54 -13.96 12.27
N HIS A 126 31.26 -14.10 11.96
CA HIS A 126 30.69 -13.65 10.68
C HIS A 126 30.81 -12.14 10.50
N VAL A 127 30.57 -11.35 11.56
CA VAL A 127 30.80 -9.89 11.53
C VAL A 127 32.26 -9.61 11.18
N GLN A 128 33.22 -10.27 11.84
CA GLN A 128 34.65 -10.07 11.55
C GLN A 128 35.02 -10.43 10.11
N LEU A 129 34.52 -11.55 9.59
CA LEU A 129 34.78 -11.98 8.20
C LEU A 129 34.25 -10.97 7.18
N ILE A 130 33.05 -10.42 7.41
CA ILE A 130 32.46 -9.41 6.54
C ILE A 130 33.25 -8.08 6.64
N GLU A 131 33.66 -7.65 7.83
CA GLU A 131 34.52 -6.47 8.01
C GLU A 131 35.87 -6.61 7.28
N GLU A 132 36.46 -7.81 7.28
CA GLU A 132 37.68 -8.11 6.53
C GLU A 132 37.47 -8.00 5.02
N LEU A 133 36.35 -8.52 4.49
CA LEU A 133 35.99 -8.37 3.08
C LEU A 133 35.77 -6.90 2.70
N ILE A 134 35.02 -6.14 3.51
CA ILE A 134 34.80 -4.71 3.31
C ILE A 134 36.13 -3.96 3.28
N THR A 135 37.05 -4.29 4.21
CA THR A 135 38.37 -3.67 4.27
C THR A 135 39.17 -3.94 2.99
N CYS A 136 39.16 -5.18 2.48
CA CYS A 136 39.80 -5.50 1.22
C CYS A 136 39.20 -4.69 0.06
N CYS A 137 37.88 -4.63 -0.04
CA CYS A 137 37.19 -3.87 -1.08
C CYS A 137 37.56 -2.38 -1.05
N LYS A 138 37.56 -1.75 0.14
CA LYS A 138 37.93 -0.33 0.32
C LYS A 138 39.38 -0.05 -0.08
N LYS A 139 40.29 -1.02 0.07
CA LYS A 139 41.71 -0.89 -0.28
C LYS A 139 42.03 -1.10 -1.77
N ILE A 140 41.22 -1.87 -2.49
CA ILE A 140 41.38 -2.11 -3.93
C ILE A 140 41.07 -0.85 -4.75
N GLN A 141 40.21 0.06 -4.26
CA GLN A 141 39.92 1.39 -4.83
C GLN A 141 39.55 1.40 -6.33
N ASN A 142 38.81 0.38 -6.80
CA ASN A 142 38.19 0.38 -8.13
C ASN A 142 36.65 0.35 -8.02
N GLY A 143 35.95 0.74 -9.08
CA GLY A 143 34.48 0.85 -9.06
C GLY A 143 33.78 -0.47 -8.70
N GLN A 144 34.26 -1.59 -9.24
CA GLN A 144 33.72 -2.93 -8.95
C GLN A 144 33.85 -3.30 -7.46
N ALA A 145 35.03 -3.07 -6.86
CA ALA A 145 35.26 -3.29 -5.44
C ALA A 145 34.44 -2.34 -4.58
N GLY A 146 34.19 -1.11 -5.05
CA GLY A 146 33.24 -0.19 -4.42
C GLY A 146 31.84 -0.79 -4.32
N THR A 147 31.29 -1.30 -5.42
CA THR A 147 29.98 -1.97 -5.42
C THR A 147 29.96 -3.21 -4.51
N LEU A 148 31.06 -3.98 -4.47
CA LEU A 148 31.20 -5.11 -3.55
C LEU A 148 31.20 -4.67 -2.08
N ALA A 149 31.89 -3.57 -1.74
CA ALA A 149 31.89 -3.02 -0.40
C ALA A 149 30.47 -2.64 0.04
N ILE A 150 29.71 -1.97 -0.85
CA ILE A 150 28.32 -1.59 -0.61
C ILE A 150 27.48 -2.85 -0.35
N ARG A 151 27.61 -3.89 -1.18
CA ARG A 151 26.88 -5.16 -1.00
C ARG A 151 27.19 -5.86 0.32
N HIS A 152 28.46 -5.91 0.71
CA HIS A 152 28.90 -6.51 1.99
C HIS A 152 28.44 -5.69 3.20
N MET A 153 28.49 -4.36 3.12
CA MET A 153 27.97 -3.47 4.17
C MET A 153 26.45 -3.60 4.31
N SER A 154 25.71 -3.69 3.20
CA SER A 154 24.28 -3.98 3.20
C SER A 154 23.98 -5.32 3.87
N PHE A 155 24.74 -6.38 3.53
CA PHE A 155 24.60 -7.70 4.15
C PHE A 155 24.86 -7.63 5.66
N MET A 156 25.93 -6.95 6.08
CA MET A 156 26.25 -6.78 7.50
C MET A 156 25.13 -6.06 8.25
N LEU A 157 24.66 -4.93 7.71
CA LEU A 157 23.64 -4.10 8.33
C LEU A 157 22.28 -4.82 8.41
N HIS A 158 21.90 -5.59 7.38
CA HIS A 158 20.58 -6.27 7.31
C HIS A 158 20.58 -7.67 7.94
N THR A 159 21.53 -8.51 7.56
CA THR A 159 21.54 -9.93 7.93
C THR A 159 22.11 -10.12 9.33
N LEU A 160 23.16 -9.37 9.69
CA LEU A 160 23.85 -9.49 10.99
C LEU A 160 23.37 -8.46 12.03
N ASP A 161 22.27 -7.75 11.75
CA ASP A 161 21.74 -6.64 12.55
C ASP A 161 21.71 -6.89 14.07
N PHE A 162 21.21 -8.05 14.48
CA PHE A 162 21.02 -8.41 15.88
C PHE A 162 22.35 -8.49 16.65
N HIS A 163 23.46 -8.68 15.95
CA HIS A 163 24.81 -8.79 16.50
C HIS A 163 25.60 -7.49 16.45
N LEU A 164 25.03 -6.42 15.88
CA LEU A 164 25.66 -5.11 15.81
C LEU A 164 25.20 -4.20 16.94
N SER A 165 26.15 -3.47 17.55
CA SER A 165 25.82 -2.41 18.50
C SER A 165 25.18 -1.21 17.79
N ALA A 166 24.43 -0.37 18.51
CA ALA A 166 23.82 0.83 17.94
C ALA A 166 24.86 1.79 17.32
N ALA A 167 26.05 1.88 17.92
CA ALA A 167 27.16 2.65 17.37
C ALA A 167 27.66 2.06 16.05
N LYS A 168 27.83 0.73 15.98
CA LYS A 168 28.27 0.05 14.76
C LYS A 168 27.26 0.16 13.63
N LYS A 169 25.95 0.12 13.94
CA LYS A 169 24.88 0.35 12.95
C LYS A 169 24.97 1.75 12.34
N ARG A 170 25.21 2.79 13.15
CA ARG A 170 25.40 4.17 12.66
C ARG A 170 26.64 4.30 11.78
N GLU A 171 27.76 3.76 12.23
CA GLU A 171 29.02 3.76 11.46
C GLU A 171 28.82 3.07 10.11
N CYS A 172 28.26 1.85 10.11
CA CYS A 172 28.01 1.10 8.89
C CYS A 172 27.05 1.81 7.94
N ALA A 173 25.99 2.44 8.44
CA ALA A 173 25.03 3.17 7.62
C ALA A 173 25.66 4.42 6.98
N LYS A 174 26.49 5.15 7.74
CA LYS A 174 27.25 6.30 7.23
C LYS A 174 28.23 5.87 6.14
N ASP A 175 29.02 4.83 6.40
CA ASP A 175 29.98 4.29 5.44
C ASP A 175 29.30 3.80 4.16
N LEU A 176 28.11 3.21 4.29
CA LEU A 176 27.31 2.72 3.16
C LEU A 176 26.83 3.89 2.27
N GLU A 177 26.30 4.95 2.89
CA GLU A 177 25.86 6.15 2.17
C GLU A 177 27.03 6.88 1.50
N GLU A 178 28.17 7.00 2.20
CA GLU A 178 29.39 7.57 1.63
C GLU A 178 29.92 6.75 0.44
N ALA A 179 30.01 5.43 0.60
CA ALA A 179 30.46 4.55 -0.48
C ALA A 179 29.54 4.60 -1.69
N SER A 180 28.22 4.66 -1.49
CA SER A 180 27.26 4.77 -2.59
C SER A 180 27.41 6.07 -3.38
N THR A 181 27.80 7.15 -2.71
CA THR A 181 28.05 8.44 -3.35
C THR A 181 29.33 8.41 -4.19
N ILE A 182 30.35 7.68 -3.74
CA ILE A 182 31.67 7.60 -4.41
C ILE A 182 31.66 6.60 -5.58
N PHE A 183 31.08 5.41 -5.38
CA PHE A 183 31.20 4.28 -6.31
C PHE A 183 29.92 4.01 -7.12
N GLY A 184 28.85 4.75 -6.85
CA GLY A 184 27.53 4.54 -7.42
C GLY A 184 26.63 3.67 -6.54
N GLU A 185 25.33 3.76 -6.80
CA GLU A 185 24.29 3.08 -6.03
C GLU A 185 24.30 1.56 -6.26
N ASP A 186 23.92 0.79 -5.23
CA ASP A 186 23.71 -0.65 -5.40
C ASP A 186 22.37 -0.92 -6.10
N SER A 187 22.40 -1.90 -7.00
CA SER A 187 21.24 -2.34 -7.78
C SER A 187 20.68 -3.65 -7.19
N PRO A 188 19.36 -3.87 -7.22
CA PRO A 188 18.73 -5.11 -6.74
C PRO A 188 18.94 -6.27 -7.72
N VAL A 189 20.18 -6.46 -8.22
CA VAL A 189 20.59 -7.52 -9.14
C VAL A 189 21.84 -8.23 -8.58
N PRO A 190 21.95 -9.56 -8.70
CA PRO A 190 23.13 -10.29 -8.26
C PRO A 190 24.39 -9.84 -8.99
N LEU A 191 25.52 -9.78 -8.29
CA LEU A 191 26.81 -9.39 -8.86
C LEU A 191 27.57 -10.63 -9.29
N LYS A 192 28.06 -10.67 -10.52
CA LYS A 192 28.90 -11.77 -11.03
C LYS A 192 30.36 -11.34 -11.01
N LEU A 193 31.21 -12.08 -10.30
CA LEU A 193 32.66 -11.86 -10.26
C LEU A 193 33.33 -12.54 -11.46
N SER A 194 34.55 -12.09 -11.79
CA SER A 194 35.41 -12.72 -12.80
C SER A 194 35.78 -14.17 -12.48
N SER A 195 35.77 -14.54 -11.19
CA SER A 195 35.97 -15.90 -10.70
C SER A 195 34.79 -16.84 -10.99
N GLY A 196 33.66 -16.31 -11.49
CA GLY A 196 32.41 -17.04 -11.66
C GLY A 196 31.53 -17.11 -10.41
N TYR A 197 32.02 -16.63 -9.26
CA TYR A 197 31.22 -16.54 -8.04
C TYR A 197 30.13 -15.46 -8.19
N VAL A 198 28.93 -15.76 -7.71
CA VAL A 198 27.77 -14.84 -7.76
C VAL A 198 27.48 -14.35 -6.35
N ILE A 199 27.53 -13.03 -6.13
CA ILE A 199 27.14 -12.42 -4.87
C ILE A 199 25.63 -12.08 -4.94
N PRO A 200 24.81 -12.67 -4.06
CA PRO A 200 23.36 -12.43 -4.00
C PRO A 200 23.03 -10.97 -3.72
N THR A 201 21.78 -10.58 -4.02
CA THR A 201 21.24 -9.26 -3.68
C THR A 201 20.92 -9.16 -2.20
N VAL A 202 21.01 -7.94 -1.67
CA VAL A 202 20.61 -7.64 -0.29
C VAL A 202 19.52 -6.57 -0.33
N ASN A 203 18.27 -7.02 -0.35
CA ASN A 203 17.13 -6.13 -0.21
C ASN A 203 16.92 -5.81 1.28
N LEU A 204 16.90 -4.53 1.64
CA LEU A 204 16.83 -4.06 3.02
C LEU A 204 15.40 -4.20 3.62
N THR A 205 14.84 -5.40 3.64
CA THR A 205 13.46 -5.69 4.09
C THR A 205 13.18 -5.36 5.57
N LYS A 206 14.24 -5.15 6.37
CA LYS A 206 14.14 -4.74 7.78
C LYS A 206 14.20 -3.23 7.99
N TYR A 207 14.56 -2.45 6.95
CA TYR A 207 14.78 -1.00 7.00
C TYR A 207 14.10 -0.28 5.82
N PRO A 208 13.04 0.51 6.06
CA PRO A 208 12.16 0.35 7.20
C PRO A 208 11.41 -0.98 7.14
N LEU A 209 11.06 -1.52 8.31
CA LEU A 209 10.25 -2.73 8.40
C LEU A 209 8.79 -2.39 8.04
N CYS A 210 8.25 -3.04 7.01
CA CYS A 210 6.84 -2.91 6.67
C CYS A 210 6.00 -3.81 7.58
N LEU A 211 5.08 -3.19 8.33
CA LEU A 211 4.16 -3.85 9.25
C LEU A 211 2.79 -4.11 8.64
N LYS A 212 2.38 -3.24 7.70
CA LYS A 212 1.11 -3.33 6.97
C LYS A 212 1.30 -2.79 5.55
N LEU A 213 0.71 -3.46 4.57
CA LEU A 213 0.59 -3.00 3.19
C LEU A 213 -0.72 -3.56 2.64
N GLU A 214 -1.70 -2.70 2.35
CA GLU A 214 -3.04 -3.10 1.90
C GLU A 214 -3.57 -2.11 0.84
N PRO A 215 -4.07 -2.59 -0.30
CA PRO A 215 -4.79 -1.76 -1.25
C PRO A 215 -6.05 -1.14 -0.61
N VAL A 216 -6.33 0.12 -0.89
CA VAL A 216 -7.50 0.84 -0.36
C VAL A 216 -8.57 0.92 -1.46
N PRO A 217 -9.84 0.61 -1.18
CA PRO A 217 -10.90 0.75 -2.16
C PRO A 217 -11.12 2.23 -2.51
N LEU A 218 -11.57 2.50 -3.73
CA LEU A 218 -12.00 3.85 -4.13
C LEU A 218 -13.14 4.35 -3.23
N PRO A 219 -13.28 5.70 -3.09
CA PRO A 219 -14.43 6.31 -2.44
C PRO A 219 -15.74 5.75 -2.97
N MET A 220 -16.77 5.67 -2.11
CA MET A 220 -18.01 4.97 -2.43
C MET A 220 -18.68 5.48 -3.71
N SER A 221 -18.68 6.80 -3.94
CA SER A 221 -19.20 7.45 -5.15
C SER A 221 -18.42 7.16 -6.43
N LEU A 222 -17.11 6.85 -6.31
CA LEU A 222 -16.22 6.57 -7.43
C LEU A 222 -16.02 5.07 -7.66
N ARG A 223 -16.48 4.22 -6.75
CA ARG A 223 -16.24 2.78 -6.80
C ARG A 223 -16.95 2.14 -8.00
N PRO A 224 -16.21 1.41 -8.87
CA PRO A 224 -16.83 0.61 -9.91
C PRO A 224 -17.67 -0.52 -9.32
N VAL A 225 -18.89 -0.68 -9.83
CA VAL A 225 -19.82 -1.76 -9.44
C VAL A 225 -20.24 -2.53 -10.68
N ARG A 226 -20.40 -3.85 -10.58
CA ARG A 226 -20.93 -4.66 -11.68
C ARG A 226 -22.41 -4.36 -11.89
N LEU A 227 -22.79 -4.02 -13.11
CA LEU A 227 -24.15 -3.74 -13.52
C LEU A 227 -24.92 -5.07 -13.63
N VAL A 228 -25.66 -5.44 -12.57
CA VAL A 228 -26.39 -6.71 -12.49
C VAL A 228 -27.67 -6.71 -13.35
N GLN A 229 -28.22 -5.54 -13.66
CA GLN A 229 -29.56 -5.39 -14.25
C GLN A 229 -29.63 -5.83 -15.73
N LEU A 230 -28.54 -5.69 -16.50
CA LEU A 230 -28.48 -6.14 -17.90
C LEU A 230 -28.46 -7.67 -18.06
N ARG A 231 -28.08 -8.44 -17.02
CA ARG A 231 -28.29 -9.91 -17.03
C ARG A 231 -29.77 -10.29 -17.14
N ARG A 232 -30.69 -9.45 -16.63
CA ARG A 232 -32.14 -9.69 -16.73
C ARG A 232 -32.74 -9.13 -18.02
N ARG A 233 -32.31 -7.96 -18.49
CA ARG A 233 -32.80 -7.40 -19.77
C ARG A 233 -32.30 -8.18 -20.99
N SER A 234 -31.08 -8.71 -20.96
CA SER A 234 -30.57 -9.57 -22.04
C SER A 234 -31.26 -10.95 -22.12
N MET A 235 -32.09 -11.31 -21.14
CA MET A 235 -32.97 -12.50 -21.17
C MET A 235 -34.44 -12.16 -21.49
N MET A 236 -34.74 -10.92 -21.89
CA MET A 236 -36.10 -10.50 -22.29
C MET A 236 -36.13 -9.98 -23.73
N THR A 237 -35.61 -10.76 -24.66
CA THR A 237 -36.15 -10.83 -26.02
C THR A 237 -36.66 -12.26 -26.23
N PRO A 238 -37.98 -12.51 -26.19
CA PRO A 238 -38.52 -13.79 -26.63
C PRO A 238 -38.50 -13.79 -28.17
N THR A 239 -37.32 -13.98 -28.77
CA THR A 239 -37.29 -14.49 -30.15
C THR A 239 -37.63 -15.97 -30.08
N SER A 240 -38.68 -16.33 -30.79
CA SER A 240 -39.38 -17.61 -30.78
C SER A 240 -38.57 -18.82 -31.31
N GLU A 241 -37.24 -18.77 -31.31
CA GLU A 241 -36.38 -19.76 -31.96
C GLU A 241 -35.26 -20.34 -31.08
N ALA A 242 -35.09 -19.91 -29.82
CA ALA A 242 -34.06 -20.43 -28.92
C ALA A 242 -34.63 -21.30 -27.78
N ARG A 243 -35.46 -22.30 -28.11
CA ARG A 243 -36.13 -23.16 -27.12
C ARG A 243 -35.39 -24.45 -26.76
N SER A 244 -34.12 -24.62 -27.13
CA SER A 244 -33.43 -25.90 -26.94
C SER A 244 -31.94 -25.83 -26.64
N ASP A 245 -31.48 -24.90 -25.80
CA ASP A 245 -30.18 -25.07 -25.13
C ASP A 245 -30.06 -24.13 -23.92
N ASN A 246 -30.79 -24.48 -22.85
CA ASN A 246 -30.50 -23.92 -21.53
C ASN A 246 -30.31 -25.09 -20.56
N PRO A 247 -29.08 -25.60 -20.38
CA PRO A 247 -28.81 -26.54 -19.32
C PRO A 247 -28.85 -25.74 -18.02
N PHE A 248 -29.96 -25.85 -17.31
CA PHE A 248 -30.09 -25.38 -15.93
C PHE A 248 -29.04 -26.08 -15.05
N ILE A 249 -27.85 -25.51 -14.99
CA ILE A 249 -26.89 -25.81 -13.94
C ILE A 249 -27.24 -24.90 -12.76
N PHE A 250 -28.05 -25.43 -11.85
CA PHE A 250 -28.14 -24.93 -10.49
C PHE A 250 -26.78 -25.09 -9.82
N THR A 251 -25.91 -24.09 -10.00
CA THR A 251 -24.83 -23.89 -9.03
C THR A 251 -25.52 -23.34 -7.78
N PRO A 252 -25.43 -24.00 -6.61
CA PRO A 252 -26.12 -23.53 -5.43
C PRO A 252 -25.65 -22.11 -5.14
N ILE A 253 -26.59 -21.17 -5.19
CA ILE A 253 -26.39 -19.79 -4.78
C ILE A 253 -26.19 -19.85 -3.26
N SER A 254 -24.95 -19.94 -2.80
CA SER A 254 -24.61 -19.49 -1.45
C SER A 254 -24.78 -17.98 -1.43
N ASN A 255 -26.01 -17.55 -1.11
CA ASN A 255 -26.31 -16.20 -0.68
C ASN A 255 -25.53 -15.93 0.62
N HIS A 256 -24.26 -15.52 0.51
CA HIS A 256 -23.60 -14.73 1.53
C HIS A 256 -23.70 -13.26 1.15
N ASN A 257 -24.95 -12.77 1.14
CA ASN A 257 -25.22 -11.37 1.45
C ASN A 257 -25.12 -11.23 2.97
N SER A 258 -23.90 -11.20 3.47
CA SER A 258 -23.59 -10.71 4.81
C SER A 258 -22.52 -9.63 4.64
N MET A 259 -22.91 -8.39 4.89
CA MET A 259 -21.97 -7.35 5.28
C MET A 259 -21.20 -7.83 6.50
N SER A 260 -20.06 -8.47 6.31
CA SER A 260 -19.10 -8.80 7.37
C SER A 260 -17.74 -9.11 6.77
N VAL A 261 -16.79 -8.20 7.00
CA VAL A 261 -15.33 -8.41 7.02
C VAL A 261 -14.72 -9.18 5.84
N PHE A 262 -14.23 -8.43 4.83
CA PHE A 262 -13.08 -8.77 3.96
C PHE A 262 -12.89 -10.27 3.62
N GLU A 263 -13.83 -10.90 2.91
CA GLU A 263 -13.76 -12.33 2.58
C GLU A 263 -12.90 -12.59 1.33
N THR A 264 -11.59 -12.37 1.49
CA THR A 264 -10.55 -12.57 0.47
C THR A 264 -10.36 -14.05 0.11
N ARG A 265 -10.32 -14.38 -1.19
CA ARG A 265 -9.98 -15.73 -1.66
C ARG A 265 -8.47 -15.90 -1.81
N ARG A 266 -7.89 -16.80 -1.00
CA ARG A 266 -6.49 -17.25 -1.15
C ARG A 266 -6.39 -18.31 -2.22
N THR A 267 -5.44 -18.16 -3.14
CA THR A 267 -5.12 -19.19 -4.14
C THR A 267 -4.16 -20.24 -3.56
N SER A 268 -3.92 -21.32 -4.31
CA SER A 268 -2.89 -22.32 -3.99
C SER A 268 -1.47 -21.74 -3.92
N SER A 269 -1.22 -20.56 -4.50
CA SER A 269 0.08 -19.86 -4.48
C SER A 269 0.21 -18.81 -3.37
N ASN A 270 -0.66 -18.84 -2.35
CA ASN A 270 -0.73 -17.84 -1.26
C ASN A 270 -0.94 -16.40 -1.77
N SER A 271 -1.41 -16.24 -3.01
CA SER A 271 -1.82 -14.94 -3.54
C SER A 271 -3.21 -14.59 -3.02
N LEU A 272 -3.42 -13.31 -2.75
CA LEU A 272 -4.67 -12.79 -2.22
C LEU A 272 -5.43 -12.05 -3.32
N ILE A 273 -6.51 -12.64 -3.80
CA ILE A 273 -7.44 -11.92 -4.68
C ILE A 273 -8.31 -11.03 -3.80
N THR A 274 -8.20 -9.73 -4.01
CA THR A 274 -9.00 -8.73 -3.27
C THR A 274 -10.37 -8.59 -3.92
N ASP A 275 -11.37 -8.19 -3.13
CA ASP A 275 -12.67 -7.75 -3.67
C ASP A 275 -12.64 -6.28 -4.12
N ILE A 276 -11.44 -5.66 -4.12
CA ILE A 276 -11.25 -4.27 -4.48
C ILE A 276 -11.18 -4.17 -6.00
N VAL A 277 -11.98 -3.25 -6.53
CA VAL A 277 -11.93 -2.86 -7.95
C VAL A 277 -11.48 -1.41 -8.03
N TRP A 278 -10.36 -1.18 -8.71
CA TRP A 278 -9.90 0.16 -9.08
C TRP A 278 -10.35 0.51 -10.49
N ALA A 279 -10.28 1.79 -10.85
CA ALA A 279 -10.61 2.26 -12.19
C ALA A 279 -9.33 2.75 -12.90
N GLN A 280 -9.25 2.47 -14.19
CA GLN A 280 -8.20 3.03 -15.04
C GLN A 280 -8.28 4.56 -15.07
N ASP A 281 -7.12 5.21 -15.16
CA ASP A 281 -6.94 6.66 -15.23
C ASP A 281 -7.38 7.43 -13.97
N GLU A 282 -7.60 6.70 -12.86
CA GLU A 282 -7.96 7.28 -11.58
C GLU A 282 -6.90 7.05 -10.50
N PRO A 283 -6.72 8.01 -9.58
CA PRO A 283 -5.80 7.87 -8.46
C PRO A 283 -6.33 6.81 -7.49
N CYS A 284 -5.54 5.76 -7.31
CA CYS A 284 -5.78 4.69 -6.35
C CYS A 284 -4.66 4.68 -5.30
N SER A 285 -4.98 4.21 -4.09
CA SER A 285 -4.07 4.30 -2.95
C SER A 285 -3.84 2.94 -2.31
N THR A 286 -2.60 2.70 -1.90
CA THR A 286 -2.24 1.56 -1.03
C THR A 286 -1.75 2.13 0.30
N VAL A 287 -2.37 1.73 1.41
CA VAL A 287 -1.94 2.15 2.73
C VAL A 287 -0.77 1.29 3.18
N MET A 288 0.23 1.93 3.78
CA MET A 288 1.45 1.26 4.24
C MET A 288 1.85 1.77 5.62
N VAL A 289 2.15 0.87 6.54
CA VAL A 289 2.68 1.18 7.88
C VAL A 289 4.11 0.72 7.97
N LEU A 290 5.01 1.66 8.21
CA LEU A 290 6.44 1.46 8.29
C LEU A 290 6.95 1.66 9.71
N LYS A 291 7.95 0.89 10.12
CA LYS A 291 8.69 1.09 11.36
C LYS A 291 10.17 1.24 11.06
N ASN A 292 10.78 2.35 11.49
CA ASN A 292 12.23 2.46 11.50
C ASN A 292 12.79 1.66 12.68
N THR A 293 13.58 0.63 12.39
CA THR A 293 14.20 -0.24 13.40
C THR A 293 15.65 0.17 13.72
N LEU A 294 16.18 1.19 13.03
CA LEU A 294 17.52 1.72 13.27
C LEU A 294 17.52 2.76 14.41
N PRO A 295 18.64 2.92 15.13
CA PRO A 295 18.75 3.80 16.29
C PRO A 295 19.06 5.27 15.91
N PHE A 296 18.60 5.71 14.74
CA PHE A 296 18.80 7.04 14.17
C PHE A 296 17.76 7.30 13.06
N ASP A 297 17.58 8.58 12.69
CA ASP A 297 16.61 9.00 11.68
C ASP A 297 16.92 8.38 10.33
N LEU A 298 15.95 7.70 9.74
CA LEU A 298 16.11 7.04 8.45
C LEU A 298 15.49 7.88 7.34
N ARG A 299 16.31 8.33 6.39
CA ARG A 299 15.86 9.02 5.18
C ARG A 299 15.64 8.01 4.06
N VAL A 300 14.39 7.90 3.61
CA VAL A 300 14.03 7.14 2.41
C VAL A 300 13.90 8.13 1.26
N THR A 301 14.78 8.04 0.27
CA THR A 301 14.82 8.98 -0.85
C THR A 301 13.73 8.70 -1.87
N SER A 302 13.35 7.44 -2.04
CA SER A 302 12.26 7.02 -2.92
C SER A 302 11.62 5.75 -2.38
N ILE A 303 10.30 5.72 -2.29
CA ILE A 303 9.49 4.51 -2.11
C ILE A 303 8.41 4.41 -3.18
N LYS A 304 8.21 3.21 -3.73
CA LYS A 304 7.19 2.91 -4.76
C LYS A 304 6.63 1.50 -4.58
N LEU A 305 5.45 1.23 -5.10
CA LEU A 305 4.91 -0.13 -5.16
C LEU A 305 5.68 -0.98 -6.17
N LEU A 306 5.85 -2.27 -5.86
CA LEU A 306 6.32 -3.29 -6.81
C LEU A 306 5.10 -3.96 -7.42
N THR A 307 4.84 -3.67 -8.68
CA THR A 307 3.65 -4.15 -9.37
C THR A 307 3.97 -4.86 -10.69
N ASP A 308 3.07 -5.75 -11.12
CA ASP A 308 3.05 -6.35 -12.45
C ASP A 308 1.60 -6.38 -12.99
N GLY A 309 1.46 -6.70 -14.27
CA GLY A 309 0.18 -6.65 -14.99
C GLY A 309 -0.12 -5.25 -15.51
N VAL A 310 -1.24 -4.66 -15.10
CA VAL A 310 -1.62 -3.30 -15.53
C VAL A 310 -0.54 -2.28 -15.10
N PRO A 311 0.00 -1.45 -16.01
CA PRO A 311 0.99 -0.44 -15.64
C PRO A 311 0.43 0.54 -14.62
N LEU A 312 1.15 0.72 -13.52
CA LEU A 312 0.80 1.68 -12.47
C LEU A 312 1.74 2.87 -12.51
N GLU A 313 1.25 4.02 -12.95
CA GLU A 313 1.99 5.27 -12.89
C GLU A 313 2.09 5.74 -11.44
N THR A 314 3.29 5.71 -10.85
CA THR A 314 3.55 6.13 -9.47
C THR A 314 4.65 7.18 -9.42
N LYS A 315 4.43 8.23 -8.63
CA LYS A 315 5.48 9.18 -8.26
C LYS A 315 6.18 8.66 -7.00
N PRO A 316 7.52 8.57 -6.97
CA PRO A 316 8.22 8.18 -5.76
C PRO A 316 7.90 9.15 -4.62
N SER A 317 7.57 8.61 -3.46
CA SER A 317 7.48 9.40 -2.24
C SER A 317 8.83 9.38 -1.53
N SER A 318 9.24 10.51 -0.96
CA SER A 318 10.37 10.60 -0.04
C SER A 318 9.84 10.78 1.38
N LEU A 319 10.53 10.21 2.37
CA LEU A 319 10.10 10.29 3.77
C LEU A 319 11.29 10.27 4.73
N LYS A 320 11.10 10.90 5.89
CA LYS A 320 12.02 10.82 7.03
C LYS A 320 11.30 10.07 8.15
N LEU A 321 11.93 9.00 8.64
CA LEU A 321 11.37 8.14 9.68
C LEU A 321 12.17 8.26 10.97
N GLU A 322 11.48 8.63 12.04
CA GLU A 322 12.08 8.74 13.38
C GLU A 322 12.41 7.35 13.96
N PRO A 323 13.45 7.22 14.81
CA PRO A 323 13.90 5.93 15.34
C PRO A 323 12.81 5.23 16.14
N ASN A 324 12.61 3.93 15.90
CA ASN A 324 11.64 3.06 16.60
C ASN A 324 10.15 3.47 16.48
N MET A 325 9.84 4.51 15.72
CA MET A 325 8.47 5.00 15.52
C MET A 325 7.81 4.31 14.32
N GLN A 326 6.48 4.18 14.42
CA GLN A 326 5.66 3.74 13.29
C GLN A 326 5.14 4.96 12.52
N THR A 327 5.12 4.88 11.20
CA THR A 327 4.62 5.93 10.31
C THR A 327 3.70 5.30 9.28
N THR A 328 2.49 5.85 9.18
CA THR A 328 1.50 5.46 8.17
C THR A 328 1.62 6.41 6.98
N ILE A 329 1.73 5.84 5.79
CA ILE A 329 1.77 6.57 4.52
C ILE A 329 0.76 5.96 3.54
N GLN A 330 0.39 6.73 2.51
CA GLN A 330 -0.39 6.24 1.38
C GLN A 330 0.46 6.38 0.12
N LEU A 331 0.66 5.26 -0.58
CA LEU A 331 1.29 5.24 -1.89
C LEU A 331 0.20 5.35 -2.95
N ILE A 332 0.21 6.47 -3.68
CA ILE A 332 -0.78 6.78 -4.71
C ILE A 332 -0.23 6.37 -6.07
N GLY A 333 -1.04 5.68 -6.86
CA GLY A 333 -0.75 5.33 -8.24
C GLY A 333 -1.96 5.54 -9.15
N ILE A 334 -1.71 5.67 -10.45
CA ILE A 334 -2.76 5.76 -11.47
C ILE A 334 -2.61 4.58 -12.43
N PRO A 335 -3.58 3.64 -12.49
CA PRO A 335 -3.52 2.53 -13.43
C PRO A 335 -3.70 3.05 -14.86
N ARG A 336 -2.80 2.68 -15.77
CA ARG A 336 -2.80 3.11 -17.17
C ARG A 336 -3.04 1.95 -18.11
N GLN A 337 -3.62 2.23 -19.28
CA GLN A 337 -3.74 1.24 -20.35
C GLN A 337 -2.38 0.96 -21.00
N LEU A 338 -2.12 -0.31 -21.30
CA LEU A 338 -1.17 -0.65 -22.36
C LEU A 338 -1.82 -0.34 -23.72
N PRO A 339 -1.07 0.23 -24.69
CA PRO A 339 -1.58 0.46 -26.03
C PRO A 339 -2.02 -0.87 -26.64
N ARG A 340 -3.30 -0.97 -27.01
CA ARG A 340 -3.85 -2.14 -27.69
C ARG A 340 -3.25 -2.21 -29.09
N THR A 341 -2.43 -3.22 -29.37
CA THR A 341 -2.16 -3.63 -30.75
C THR A 341 -3.41 -4.34 -31.29
N THR A 342 -3.74 -4.08 -32.55
CA THR A 342 -4.99 -4.48 -33.20
C THR A 342 -5.20 -6.00 -33.32
N ASP A 343 -4.22 -6.80 -32.91
CA ASP A 343 -4.16 -8.24 -33.19
C ASP A 343 -4.39 -9.12 -31.93
N ASP A 344 -4.47 -8.53 -30.72
CA ASP A 344 -4.72 -9.29 -29.48
C ASP A 344 -6.21 -9.40 -29.17
N SER A 345 -6.85 -10.37 -29.82
CA SER A 345 -8.19 -10.86 -29.46
C SER A 345 -8.19 -11.78 -28.23
N ASP A 346 -7.04 -11.97 -27.58
CA ASP A 346 -6.90 -12.87 -26.42
C ASP A 346 -6.28 -12.14 -25.23
N GLN A 347 -7.12 -11.86 -24.22
CA GLN A 347 -6.77 -11.58 -22.82
C GLN A 347 -5.81 -10.41 -22.52
N THR A 348 -6.29 -9.17 -22.67
CA THR A 348 -5.71 -8.05 -21.90
C THR A 348 -5.94 -8.28 -20.41
N VAL A 349 -4.85 -8.47 -19.66
CA VAL A 349 -4.89 -8.68 -18.20
C VAL A 349 -5.42 -7.40 -17.53
N SER A 350 -6.68 -7.42 -17.09
CA SER A 350 -7.32 -6.33 -16.31
C SER A 350 -6.95 -6.38 -14.82
N ARG A 351 -5.83 -7.01 -14.49
CA ARG A 351 -5.41 -7.25 -13.11
C ARG A 351 -4.08 -6.58 -12.83
N LEU A 352 -4.03 -5.90 -11.69
CA LEU A 352 -2.82 -5.37 -11.11
C LEU A 352 -2.37 -6.30 -9.98
N GLU A 353 -1.14 -6.78 -10.06
CA GLU A 353 -0.52 -7.60 -9.02
C GLU A 353 0.45 -6.74 -8.22
N ILE A 354 0.31 -6.72 -6.89
CA ILE A 354 1.17 -5.96 -5.98
C ILE A 354 1.98 -6.95 -5.15
N PHE A 355 3.28 -7.04 -5.43
CA PHE A 355 4.21 -7.97 -4.78
C PHE A 355 4.89 -7.39 -3.55
N GLY A 356 4.80 -6.09 -3.32
CA GLY A 356 5.48 -5.39 -2.24
C GLY A 356 5.86 -3.98 -2.64
N TYR A 357 7.06 -3.56 -2.28
CA TYR A 357 7.52 -2.18 -2.47
C TYR A 357 9.01 -2.10 -2.77
N SER A 358 9.41 -1.08 -3.53
CA SER A 358 10.80 -0.74 -3.78
C SER A 358 11.19 0.47 -2.93
N THR A 359 12.40 0.44 -2.39
CA THR A 359 12.95 1.56 -1.61
C THR A 359 14.33 1.94 -2.10
N HIS A 360 14.65 3.22 -1.99
CA HIS A 360 16.00 3.73 -2.07
C HIS A 360 16.34 4.42 -0.75
N LEU A 361 17.31 3.87 -0.03
CA LEU A 361 17.81 4.38 1.25
C LEU A 361 19.27 3.98 1.44
N LEU A 362 20.06 4.83 2.09
CA LEU A 362 21.50 4.61 2.30
C LEU A 362 22.27 4.30 0.98
N GLY A 363 21.78 4.80 -0.16
CA GLY A 363 22.37 4.52 -1.48
C GLY A 363 22.13 3.11 -2.05
N VAL A 364 21.20 2.36 -1.46
CA VAL A 364 20.85 0.99 -1.86
C VAL A 364 19.42 0.96 -2.38
N LYS A 365 19.25 0.47 -3.62
CA LYS A 365 17.92 0.17 -4.18
C LYS A 365 17.52 -1.25 -3.80
N SER A 366 16.40 -1.37 -3.10
CA SER A 366 15.87 -2.65 -2.61
C SER A 366 14.50 -2.94 -3.21
N ASN A 367 14.29 -4.18 -3.67
CA ASN A 367 12.99 -4.72 -4.03
C ASN A 367 12.47 -5.62 -2.90
N CYS A 368 11.66 -5.05 -2.02
CA CYS A 368 11.12 -5.72 -0.84
C CYS A 368 9.80 -6.43 -1.19
N ARG A 369 9.88 -7.72 -1.53
CA ARG A 369 8.71 -8.57 -1.76
C ARG A 369 8.04 -8.96 -0.44
N LEU A 370 6.72 -9.04 -0.43
CA LEU A 370 5.90 -9.30 0.76
C LEU A 370 6.21 -10.62 1.44
N ASP A 371 6.41 -11.68 0.65
CA ASP A 371 6.77 -13.03 1.10
C ASP A 371 8.18 -13.13 1.71
N MET A 372 9.05 -12.16 1.42
CA MET A 372 10.42 -12.07 1.94
C MET A 372 10.54 -11.14 3.16
N ILE A 373 9.44 -10.57 3.64
CA ILE A 373 9.45 -9.74 4.85
C ILE A 373 9.45 -10.66 6.07
N PRO A 374 10.48 -10.59 6.93
CA PRO A 374 10.66 -11.53 8.03
C PRO A 374 9.52 -11.42 9.05
N LYS A 375 9.07 -12.59 9.54
CA LYS A 375 8.05 -12.72 10.60
C LYS A 375 6.71 -12.05 10.27
N SER A 376 6.43 -11.80 8.99
CA SER A 376 5.17 -11.22 8.53
C SER A 376 4.16 -12.32 8.12
N LYS A 377 2.87 -11.98 8.13
CA LYS A 377 1.78 -12.86 7.64
C LYS A 377 1.26 -12.39 6.28
N PHE A 378 2.09 -11.68 5.51
CA PHE A 378 1.65 -11.16 4.23
C PHE A 378 1.34 -12.28 3.23
N PRO A 379 0.40 -12.05 2.30
CA PRO A 379 0.28 -12.91 1.12
C PRO A 379 1.52 -12.74 0.22
N SER A 380 1.71 -13.65 -0.73
CA SER A 380 2.78 -13.52 -1.74
C SER A 380 2.58 -12.29 -2.64
N GLN A 381 1.32 -11.93 -2.88
CA GLN A 381 0.91 -10.74 -3.63
C GLN A 381 -0.55 -10.40 -3.34
N TYR A 382 -0.93 -9.15 -3.56
CA TYR A 382 -2.33 -8.73 -3.69
C TYR A 382 -2.70 -8.64 -5.17
N ILE A 383 -3.89 -9.11 -5.54
CA ILE A 383 -4.43 -8.99 -6.90
C ILE A 383 -5.65 -8.07 -6.84
N VAL A 384 -5.60 -6.98 -7.59
CA VAL A 384 -6.65 -5.95 -7.69
C VAL A 384 -7.19 -5.94 -9.11
N ASP A 385 -8.51 -6.05 -9.26
CA ASP A 385 -9.14 -5.94 -10.57
C ASP A 385 -9.24 -4.45 -10.97
N ILE A 386 -8.94 -4.16 -12.24
CA ILE A 386 -8.97 -2.82 -12.83
C ILE A 386 -10.14 -2.75 -13.82
N ALA A 387 -11.13 -1.93 -13.51
CA ALA A 387 -12.21 -1.59 -14.43
C ALA A 387 -11.70 -0.60 -15.50
N PRO A 388 -12.25 -0.64 -16.73
CA PRO A 388 -11.99 0.38 -17.73
C PRO A 388 -12.36 1.79 -17.25
N PRO A 389 -11.92 2.86 -17.95
CA PRO A 389 -12.27 4.23 -17.59
C PRO A 389 -13.79 4.40 -17.47
N LEU A 390 -14.24 4.98 -16.35
CA LEU A 390 -15.65 5.22 -16.05
C LEU A 390 -15.97 6.71 -16.09
N PRO A 391 -17.20 7.09 -16.49
CA PRO A 391 -17.60 8.48 -16.43
C PRO A 391 -17.66 9.02 -15.00
N ARG A 392 -17.66 10.34 -14.85
CA ARG A 392 -17.85 11.04 -13.57
C ARG A 392 -18.88 12.15 -13.76
N ILE A 393 -19.95 12.11 -12.96
CA ILE A 393 -20.99 13.14 -12.99
C ILE A 393 -20.91 14.01 -11.72
N GLU A 394 -21.14 15.30 -11.91
CA GLU A 394 -21.23 16.31 -10.86
C GLU A 394 -22.57 17.03 -10.98
N PHE A 395 -23.15 17.39 -9.83
CA PHE A 395 -24.48 17.98 -9.75
C PHE A 395 -24.39 19.44 -9.32
N GLN A 396 -25.22 20.27 -9.93
CA GLN A 396 -25.34 21.69 -9.61
C GLN A 396 -26.81 22.09 -9.66
N PHE A 397 -27.23 22.97 -8.75
CA PHE A 397 -28.51 23.67 -8.83
C PHE A 397 -28.28 25.13 -9.24
N PRO A 398 -29.29 25.80 -9.83
CA PRO A 398 -29.24 27.25 -10.05
C PRO A 398 -29.07 27.97 -8.71
N GLU A 399 -28.15 28.94 -8.64
CA GLU A 399 -27.83 29.70 -7.41
C GLU A 399 -28.98 30.65 -6.97
N ASP A 400 -29.93 30.95 -7.87
CA ASP A 400 -30.96 31.98 -7.67
C ASP A 400 -32.24 31.50 -6.96
N LEU A 401 -32.23 30.33 -6.31
CA LEU A 401 -33.43 29.78 -5.66
C LEU A 401 -33.41 30.04 -4.13
N PRO A 402 -34.19 31.01 -3.62
CA PRO A 402 -34.09 31.49 -2.23
C PRO A 402 -34.52 30.47 -1.16
N ASP A 403 -35.25 29.41 -1.53
CA ASP A 403 -35.74 28.37 -0.62
C ASP A 403 -34.89 27.08 -0.64
N PHE A 404 -33.72 27.08 -1.30
CA PHE A 404 -32.85 25.90 -1.42
C PHE A 404 -31.59 26.07 -0.55
N LEU A 405 -31.33 25.08 0.29
CA LEU A 405 -30.02 24.87 0.91
C LEU A 405 -29.38 23.65 0.26
N VAL A 406 -28.28 23.83 -0.45
CA VAL A 406 -27.57 22.77 -1.18
C VAL A 406 -26.23 22.50 -0.52
N ASP A 407 -26.08 21.31 0.05
CA ASP A 407 -24.89 20.86 0.77
C ASP A 407 -24.20 19.72 -0.01
N PRO A 408 -23.13 20.02 -0.77
CA PRO A 408 -22.34 18.98 -1.45
C PRO A 408 -21.49 18.19 -0.45
N ILE A 409 -21.51 16.85 -0.57
CA ILE A 409 -20.76 15.96 0.31
C ILE A 409 -19.44 15.55 -0.38
N PRO A 410 -18.27 15.82 0.24
CA PRO A 410 -16.98 15.37 -0.28
C PRO A 410 -16.94 13.85 -0.49
N SER A 411 -16.29 13.39 -1.58
CA SER A 411 -16.31 11.98 -1.96
C SER A 411 -15.78 11.03 -0.89
N ASP A 412 -14.84 11.48 -0.05
CA ASP A 412 -14.28 10.75 1.09
C ASP A 412 -15.22 10.61 2.28
N GLN A 413 -16.27 11.44 2.35
CA GLN A 413 -17.29 11.42 3.40
C GLN A 413 -18.59 10.72 2.96
N VAL A 414 -18.69 10.33 1.68
CA VAL A 414 -19.86 9.61 1.15
C VAL A 414 -20.01 8.27 1.84
N ASP A 415 -21.19 8.06 2.43
CA ASP A 415 -21.53 6.89 3.22
C ASP A 415 -22.06 5.73 2.35
N LYS A 416 -22.77 4.79 2.99
CA LYS A 416 -23.38 3.62 2.31
C LYS A 416 -24.62 3.97 1.50
N ASP A 417 -25.26 5.10 1.77
CA ASP A 417 -26.42 5.58 1.02
C ASP A 417 -26.01 6.28 -0.29
N LEU A 418 -24.69 6.45 -0.52
CA LEU A 418 -24.08 7.00 -1.73
C LEU A 418 -24.46 8.46 -1.99
N ILE A 419 -24.84 9.18 -0.93
CA ILE A 419 -25.30 10.56 -1.04
C ILE A 419 -24.11 11.47 -1.29
N VAL A 420 -24.13 12.15 -2.43
CA VAL A 420 -23.09 13.11 -2.83
C VAL A 420 -23.53 14.56 -2.68
N MET A 421 -24.83 14.79 -2.45
CA MET A 421 -25.41 16.10 -2.27
C MET A 421 -26.73 15.98 -1.50
N GLU A 422 -26.90 16.85 -0.52
CA GLU A 422 -28.16 17.03 0.22
C GLU A 422 -28.78 18.38 -0.18
N VAL A 423 -30.09 18.38 -0.41
CA VAL A 423 -30.84 19.55 -0.87
C VAL A 423 -32.02 19.72 0.05
N THR A 424 -32.02 20.75 0.87
CA THR A 424 -33.16 21.11 1.72
C THR A 424 -33.99 22.18 1.03
N ILE A 425 -35.29 21.96 0.96
CA ILE A 425 -36.25 22.82 0.28
C ILE A 425 -37.37 23.15 1.25
N GLU A 426 -37.62 24.43 1.46
CA GLU A 426 -38.76 24.86 2.26
C GLU A 426 -39.94 25.24 1.35
N MET A 427 -41.11 24.61 1.53
CA MET A 427 -42.29 24.80 0.67
C MET A 427 -43.58 24.93 1.50
N LYS A 428 -44.67 25.45 0.93
CA LYS A 428 -45.98 25.34 1.56
C LYS A 428 -46.69 24.04 1.14
N LEU A 429 -47.63 23.60 1.96
CA LEU A 429 -48.36 22.36 1.71
C LEU A 429 -49.26 22.48 0.48
N GLY A 430 -49.00 21.65 -0.53
CA GLY A 430 -49.69 21.67 -1.83
C GLY A 430 -49.00 22.51 -2.90
N ASP A 431 -47.86 23.14 -2.59
CA ASP A 431 -47.07 23.84 -3.59
C ASP A 431 -46.41 22.87 -4.58
N GLN A 432 -46.28 23.36 -5.81
CA GLN A 432 -45.50 22.73 -6.86
C GLN A 432 -44.34 23.65 -7.24
N LEU A 433 -43.15 23.08 -7.36
CA LEU A 433 -41.92 23.78 -7.67
C LEU A 433 -41.24 23.14 -8.86
N ASP A 434 -41.14 23.91 -9.95
CA ASP A 434 -40.42 23.52 -11.15
C ASP A 434 -39.01 24.14 -11.12
N THR A 435 -37.98 23.30 -11.13
CA THR A 435 -36.56 23.68 -11.13
C THR A 435 -35.76 22.85 -12.15
N GLN A 436 -34.46 23.08 -12.24
CA GLN A 436 -33.57 22.34 -13.14
C GLN A 436 -32.35 21.80 -12.39
N LEU A 437 -32.10 20.50 -12.49
CA LEU A 437 -30.88 19.85 -12.01
C LEU A 437 -29.84 19.84 -13.13
N SER A 438 -28.74 20.56 -12.93
CA SER A 438 -27.61 20.51 -13.84
C SER A 438 -26.72 19.31 -13.55
N VAL A 439 -26.53 18.45 -14.55
CA VAL A 439 -25.61 17.30 -14.50
C VAL A 439 -24.45 17.56 -15.45
N LEU A 440 -23.24 17.65 -14.92
CA LEU A 440 -21.99 17.84 -15.66
C LEU A 440 -21.21 16.54 -15.72
N ASN A 441 -20.77 16.11 -16.90
CA ASN A 441 -19.81 15.02 -17.04
C ASN A 441 -18.38 15.55 -16.93
N SER A 442 -17.74 15.46 -15.76
CA SER A 442 -16.37 15.96 -15.52
C SER A 442 -15.26 15.00 -15.97
N SER A 443 -15.61 13.95 -16.73
CA SER A 443 -14.67 12.93 -17.20
C SER A 443 -14.41 13.00 -18.71
N ASN A 444 -13.47 12.15 -19.16
CA ASN A 444 -13.15 11.95 -20.58
C ASN A 444 -13.94 10.79 -21.23
N VAL A 445 -14.94 10.25 -20.53
CA VAL A 445 -15.76 9.13 -21.01
C VAL A 445 -17.19 9.63 -21.13
N ASP A 446 -17.81 9.43 -22.29
CA ASP A 446 -19.21 9.76 -22.51
C ASP A 446 -20.11 8.92 -21.57
N VAL A 447 -21.20 9.51 -21.08
CA VAL A 447 -22.24 8.77 -20.34
C VAL A 447 -23.24 8.21 -21.35
N GLU A 448 -23.15 6.92 -21.62
CA GLU A 448 -24.04 6.19 -22.56
C GLU A 448 -25.19 5.48 -21.86
N TYR A 449 -25.07 5.27 -20.55
CA TYR A 449 -26.10 4.67 -19.72
C TYR A 449 -26.33 5.56 -18.51
N LEU A 450 -27.58 5.99 -18.31
CA LEU A 450 -28.04 6.70 -17.13
C LEU A 450 -29.39 6.14 -16.71
N PHE A 451 -29.47 5.65 -15.48
CA PHE A 451 -30.69 5.16 -14.87
C PHE A 451 -30.93 5.89 -13.57
N ILE A 452 -32.09 6.54 -13.45
CA ILE A 452 -32.47 7.32 -12.28
C ILE A 452 -33.63 6.61 -11.59
N LYS A 453 -33.53 6.43 -10.27
CA LYS A 453 -34.58 5.85 -9.44
C LYS A 453 -34.82 6.67 -8.20
N GLU A 454 -36.06 7.08 -8.01
CA GLU A 454 -36.54 7.71 -6.77
C GLU A 454 -36.80 6.65 -5.69
N LYS A 455 -36.40 6.96 -4.46
CA LYS A 455 -36.73 6.22 -3.24
C LYS A 455 -37.23 7.18 -2.18
N GLN A 456 -38.51 7.06 -1.83
CA GLN A 456 -39.16 7.90 -0.83
C GLN A 456 -39.04 7.28 0.57
N GLN A 457 -38.91 8.13 1.61
CA GLN A 457 -38.87 7.67 3.01
C GLN A 457 -40.20 7.03 3.46
N ARG A 458 -41.32 7.55 2.98
CA ARG A 458 -42.67 6.97 3.14
C ARG A 458 -43.24 6.66 1.78
N THR A 459 -43.80 5.46 1.63
CA THR A 459 -44.57 5.06 0.44
C THR A 459 -45.96 4.67 0.90
N ILE A 460 -46.98 5.37 0.43
CA ILE A 460 -48.39 5.02 0.67
C ILE A 460 -48.90 4.35 -0.62
N ALA A 461 -49.65 3.26 -0.52
CA ALA A 461 -50.18 2.60 -1.71
C ALA A 461 -51.07 3.58 -2.50
N GLY A 462 -50.65 3.92 -3.73
CA GLY A 462 -51.32 4.92 -4.57
C GLY A 462 -50.80 6.36 -4.42
N SER A 463 -49.70 6.61 -3.70
CA SER A 463 -49.10 7.95 -3.63
C SER A 463 -48.39 8.34 -4.91
N GLU A 464 -48.53 9.61 -5.29
CA GLU A 464 -47.81 10.24 -6.40
C GLU A 464 -46.31 10.39 -6.07
N LYS A 465 -45.47 10.52 -7.11
CA LYS A 465 -44.03 10.77 -6.96
C LYS A 465 -43.84 12.19 -6.42
N ILE A 466 -43.05 12.35 -5.35
CA ILE A 466 -42.69 13.66 -4.81
C ILE A 466 -41.84 14.42 -5.82
N ILE A 467 -40.94 13.70 -6.49
CA ILE A 467 -40.09 14.25 -7.53
C ILE A 467 -40.45 13.62 -8.87
N THR A 468 -40.90 14.46 -9.80
CA THR A 468 -41.12 14.08 -11.18
C THR A 468 -40.01 14.66 -12.04
N LEU A 469 -39.31 13.78 -12.76
CA LEU A 469 -38.27 14.14 -13.73
C LEU A 469 -38.86 14.06 -15.14
N ASP A 470 -38.29 14.82 -16.07
CA ASP A 470 -38.65 14.70 -17.48
C ASP A 470 -38.17 13.36 -18.07
N GLU A 471 -39.09 12.39 -18.11
CA GLU A 471 -38.81 11.02 -18.61
C GLU A 471 -38.41 11.04 -20.10
N GLN A 472 -38.91 11.98 -20.91
CA GLN A 472 -38.56 12.08 -22.34
C GLN A 472 -37.10 12.50 -22.52
N LEU A 473 -36.61 13.42 -21.68
CA LEU A 473 -35.22 13.84 -21.70
C LEU A 473 -34.28 12.72 -21.24
N ILE A 474 -34.69 11.96 -20.22
CA ILE A 474 -33.93 10.80 -19.72
C ILE A 474 -33.87 9.69 -20.79
N ASP A 475 -34.97 9.43 -21.49
CA ASP A 475 -35.00 8.46 -22.60
C ASP A 475 -34.17 8.96 -23.80
N ALA A 476 -34.16 10.26 -24.06
CA ALA A 476 -33.31 10.86 -25.10
C ALA A 476 -31.82 10.71 -24.79
N LEU A 477 -31.41 10.74 -23.52
CA LEU A 477 -30.03 10.46 -23.10
C LEU A 477 -29.59 9.01 -23.40
N CYS A 478 -30.53 8.07 -23.54
CA CYS A 478 -30.23 6.71 -23.98
C CYS A 478 -29.89 6.64 -25.48
N LEU A 479 -30.34 7.62 -26.27
CA LEU A 479 -30.07 7.72 -27.71
C LEU A 479 -28.91 8.65 -28.02
N ASN A 480 -28.75 9.72 -27.24
CA ASN A 480 -27.69 10.73 -27.37
C ASN A 480 -26.90 10.78 -26.05
N PRO A 481 -25.72 10.15 -25.98
CA PRO A 481 -24.94 10.09 -24.74
C PRO A 481 -24.43 11.48 -24.35
N LEU A 482 -24.41 11.77 -23.04
CA LEU A 482 -23.84 13.01 -22.49
C LEU A 482 -22.32 12.98 -22.68
N LYS A 483 -21.81 13.87 -23.53
CA LYS A 483 -20.40 13.87 -23.92
C LYS A 483 -19.47 14.24 -22.78
N ALA A 484 -18.21 13.84 -22.91
CA ALA A 484 -17.15 14.30 -22.02
C ALA A 484 -17.14 15.83 -21.90
N SER A 485 -17.08 16.34 -20.67
CA SER A 485 -17.13 17.77 -20.35
C SER A 485 -18.42 18.50 -20.74
N GLU A 486 -19.48 17.78 -21.12
CA GLU A 486 -20.79 18.34 -21.44
C GLU A 486 -21.68 18.45 -20.19
N LYS A 487 -22.57 19.43 -20.19
CA LYS A 487 -23.55 19.69 -19.14
C LYS A 487 -24.96 19.58 -19.72
N ILE A 488 -25.85 18.91 -19.01
CA ILE A 488 -27.28 18.84 -19.32
C ILE A 488 -28.09 19.38 -18.15
N ALA A 489 -29.17 20.10 -18.44
CA ALA A 489 -30.14 20.54 -17.45
C ALA A 489 -31.37 19.62 -17.51
N ILE A 490 -31.63 18.90 -16.42
CA ILE A 490 -32.79 18.02 -16.27
C ILE A 490 -33.89 18.79 -15.55
N PRO A 491 -35.05 19.07 -16.17
CA PRO A 491 -36.19 19.63 -15.47
C PRO A 491 -36.64 18.71 -14.33
N VAL A 492 -36.80 19.29 -13.14
CA VAL A 492 -37.24 18.59 -11.92
C VAL A 492 -38.47 19.31 -11.39
N ARG A 493 -39.58 18.59 -11.30
CA ARG A 493 -40.80 19.05 -10.62
C ARG A 493 -40.87 18.42 -9.24
N ILE A 494 -41.08 19.23 -8.22
CA ILE A 494 -41.18 18.83 -6.82
C ILE A 494 -42.56 19.23 -6.31
N GLU A 495 -43.28 18.29 -5.71
CA GLU A 495 -44.66 18.51 -5.25
C GLU A 495 -44.85 18.12 -3.78
N ALA A 496 -45.34 19.07 -2.99
CA ALA A 496 -45.64 18.88 -1.57
C ALA A 496 -47.05 18.29 -1.35
N CYS A 497 -47.28 17.04 -1.78
CA CYS A 497 -48.62 16.43 -1.74
C CYS A 497 -49.18 16.27 -0.31
N ARG A 498 -50.38 16.81 -0.06
CA ARG A 498 -51.07 16.74 1.26
C ARG A 498 -51.13 15.34 1.88
N ASN A 499 -51.33 14.32 1.06
CA ASN A 499 -51.45 12.92 1.53
C ASN A 499 -50.14 12.39 2.16
N LEU A 500 -48.99 12.81 1.61
CA LEU A 500 -47.66 12.35 2.05
C LEU A 500 -47.23 13.03 3.36
N PHE A 501 -47.71 14.26 3.61
CA PHE A 501 -47.36 15.06 4.80
C PHE A 501 -48.43 15.06 5.90
N SER A 502 -49.45 14.20 5.79
CA SER A 502 -50.61 14.13 6.69
C SER A 502 -50.29 14.00 8.19
N ASN A 503 -49.05 13.66 8.58
CA ASN A 503 -48.58 13.58 9.98
C ASN A 503 -47.10 13.96 10.15
N THR A 504 -46.50 14.70 9.22
CA THR A 504 -45.05 15.01 9.25
C THR A 504 -44.80 16.39 8.63
N LYS A 505 -43.97 17.21 9.28
CA LYS A 505 -43.55 18.53 8.78
C LYS A 505 -42.37 18.47 7.81
N SER A 506 -41.66 17.36 7.79
CA SER A 506 -40.48 17.12 6.96
C SER A 506 -40.55 15.74 6.33
N LEU A 507 -40.12 15.61 5.08
CA LEU A 507 -40.03 14.34 4.37
C LEU A 507 -38.76 14.29 3.53
N SER A 508 -38.04 13.16 3.62
CA SER A 508 -36.88 12.92 2.75
C SER A 508 -37.22 12.01 1.57
N THR A 509 -36.69 12.33 0.41
CA THR A 509 -36.69 11.48 -0.78
C THR A 509 -35.28 11.46 -1.39
N THR A 510 -34.91 10.36 -2.03
CA THR A 510 -33.57 10.16 -2.57
C THR A 510 -33.65 9.80 -4.04
N LEU A 511 -32.98 10.58 -4.88
CA LEU A 511 -32.76 10.24 -6.28
C LEU A 511 -31.44 9.50 -6.40
N THR A 512 -31.50 8.24 -6.81
CA THR A 512 -30.33 7.39 -7.06
C THR A 512 -30.01 7.37 -8.55
N PHE A 513 -28.76 7.59 -8.90
CA PHE A 513 -28.24 7.63 -10.26
C PHE A 513 -27.31 6.43 -10.44
N GLU A 514 -27.58 5.57 -11.42
CA GLU A 514 -26.71 4.49 -11.88
C GLU A 514 -26.25 4.82 -13.30
N TYR A 515 -24.94 4.97 -13.52
CA TYR A 515 -24.44 5.50 -14.79
C TYR A 515 -23.15 4.83 -15.26
N SER A 516 -22.97 4.77 -16.57
CA SER A 516 -21.80 4.14 -17.22
C SER A 516 -21.63 4.61 -18.66
N GLY A 517 -20.51 4.24 -19.29
CA GLY A 517 -20.26 4.45 -20.71
C GLY A 517 -18.98 3.79 -21.20
N GLY A 518 -18.78 3.83 -22.52
CA GLY A 518 -17.56 3.37 -23.17
C GLY A 518 -17.26 1.88 -22.94
N LEU A 519 -15.98 1.55 -22.74
CA LEU A 519 -15.56 0.17 -22.50
C LEU A 519 -16.06 -0.37 -21.16
N ALA A 520 -16.21 0.49 -20.15
CA ALA A 520 -16.72 0.07 -18.84
C ALA A 520 -18.16 -0.45 -18.95
N LEU A 521 -19.01 0.20 -19.75
CA LEU A 521 -20.38 -0.28 -20.01
C LEU A 521 -20.38 -1.64 -20.70
N LYS A 522 -19.51 -1.85 -21.70
CA LYS A 522 -19.37 -3.15 -22.40
C LYS A 522 -18.93 -4.27 -21.46
N GLU A 523 -18.04 -3.95 -20.51
CA GLU A 523 -17.60 -4.85 -19.46
C GLU A 523 -18.54 -4.90 -18.25
N MET A 524 -19.71 -4.25 -18.34
CA MET A 524 -20.75 -4.28 -17.32
C MET A 524 -20.30 -3.68 -15.98
N TYR A 525 -19.47 -2.64 -16.01
CA TYR A 525 -19.16 -1.79 -14.87
C TYR A 525 -19.98 -0.51 -14.92
N CYS A 526 -20.37 0.01 -13.77
CA CYS A 526 -21.07 1.28 -13.62
C CYS A 526 -20.70 1.96 -12.30
N ARG A 527 -21.11 3.22 -12.15
CA ARG A 527 -21.06 3.98 -10.90
C ARG A 527 -22.46 4.22 -10.36
N LYS A 528 -22.50 4.53 -9.06
CA LYS A 528 -23.72 4.87 -8.35
C LYS A 528 -23.49 6.05 -7.43
N CYS A 529 -24.40 7.00 -7.45
CA CYS A 529 -24.46 8.11 -6.51
C CYS A 529 -25.92 8.49 -6.25
N ALA A 530 -26.16 9.32 -5.25
CA ALA A 530 -27.49 9.74 -4.86
C ALA A 530 -27.53 11.22 -4.45
N ILE A 531 -28.68 11.84 -4.68
CA ILE A 531 -29.02 13.16 -4.13
C ILE A 531 -30.17 12.95 -3.15
N ARG A 532 -30.02 13.46 -1.92
CA ARG A 532 -31.10 13.46 -0.94
C ARG A 532 -31.79 14.82 -0.99
N PHE A 533 -33.11 14.80 -1.12
CA PHE A 533 -33.96 15.96 -0.98
C PHE A 533 -34.69 15.88 0.35
N ILE A 534 -34.62 16.95 1.13
CA ILE A 534 -35.35 17.14 2.38
C ILE A 534 -36.36 18.25 2.12
N ILE A 535 -37.64 17.94 2.23
CA ILE A 535 -38.71 18.90 1.97
C ILE A 535 -39.36 19.23 3.30
N ASP A 536 -39.23 20.49 3.70
CA ASP A 536 -39.76 21.02 4.94
C ASP A 536 -40.96 21.93 4.65
N ILE A 537 -42.05 21.72 5.38
CA ILE A 537 -43.26 22.54 5.22
C ILE A 537 -43.18 23.76 6.12
N LYS A 538 -43.26 24.95 5.53
CA LYS A 538 -43.45 26.21 6.27
C LYS A 538 -44.85 26.22 6.89
N GLU A 539 -44.93 26.37 8.21
CA GLU A 539 -46.22 26.66 8.87
C GLU A 539 -46.65 28.08 8.51
N GLU A 540 -47.90 28.26 8.10
CA GLU A 540 -48.48 29.59 7.99
C GLU A 540 -48.68 30.12 9.41
N GLU A 541 -47.99 31.21 9.76
CA GLU A 541 -48.46 32.09 10.82
C GLU A 541 -49.82 32.64 10.35
N GLU A 542 -50.91 32.09 10.88
CA GLU A 542 -52.22 32.71 10.75
C GLU A 542 -52.10 34.13 11.32
N GLU A 543 -52.11 35.14 10.43
CA GLU A 543 -52.46 36.50 10.80
C GLU A 543 -53.82 36.43 11.51
N LYS A 544 -53.83 36.53 12.83
CA LYS A 544 -55.02 36.80 13.63
C LYS A 544 -55.58 38.18 13.22
N LYS A 545 -56.36 38.23 12.15
CA LYS A 545 -57.26 39.34 11.84
C LYS A 545 -58.71 38.88 12.07
N GLU A 546 -59.33 39.58 13.02
CA GLU A 546 -60.76 39.69 13.32
C GLU A 546 -61.48 38.45 13.86
N VAL A 547 -61.91 38.52 15.13
CA VAL A 547 -63.30 38.79 15.55
C VAL A 547 -63.30 38.89 17.09
N ILE A 548 -63.40 40.11 17.62
CA ILE A 548 -64.03 40.35 18.94
C ILE A 548 -64.80 41.66 18.80
N ASP A 549 -66.02 41.54 18.27
CA ASP A 549 -67.10 42.45 18.63
C ASP A 549 -68.22 41.57 19.20
N ASP A 550 -68.81 42.11 20.27
CA ASP A 550 -69.96 41.66 21.04
C ASP A 550 -69.77 40.66 22.20
N GLU A 551 -70.32 41.11 23.34
CA GLU A 551 -70.60 40.41 24.59
C GLU A 551 -69.48 40.23 25.63
N ILE A 552 -69.09 41.31 26.31
CA ILE A 552 -69.29 41.40 27.78
C ILE A 552 -69.75 42.82 28.15
N ARG A 553 -71.07 43.00 28.12
CA ARG A 553 -71.78 44.06 28.82
C ARG A 553 -72.27 43.47 30.14
N ASN A 554 -71.59 43.79 31.24
CA ASN A 554 -72.14 44.00 32.59
C ASN A 554 -71.03 43.84 33.63
N GLU A 555 -70.48 44.95 34.10
CA GLU A 555 -70.71 45.38 35.48
C GLU A 555 -70.20 46.81 35.66
N SER A 556 -71.12 47.67 36.07
CA SER A 556 -70.95 49.10 36.32
C SER A 556 -70.42 49.39 37.72
N THR A 557 -69.84 50.59 37.88
CA THR A 557 -69.62 51.40 39.11
C THR A 557 -68.27 51.16 39.81
N VAL A 558 -67.43 52.16 40.16
CA VAL A 558 -67.68 53.47 40.78
C VAL A 558 -66.53 54.48 40.47
N LYS A 559 -66.92 55.68 40.02
CA LYS A 559 -66.44 57.06 40.29
C LYS A 559 -65.01 57.39 40.79
N ASP A 560 -64.38 58.30 40.03
CA ASP A 560 -63.90 59.65 40.38
C ASP A 560 -62.69 59.92 41.34
N LEU A 561 -61.78 60.75 40.79
CA LEU A 561 -61.09 61.93 41.38
C LEU A 561 -59.72 61.81 42.11
N SER A 562 -58.68 62.22 41.36
CA SER A 562 -57.78 63.39 41.57
C SER A 562 -56.66 63.44 42.65
N GLU A 563 -55.58 64.14 42.23
CA GLU A 563 -54.54 64.89 42.98
C GLU A 563 -53.31 64.10 43.48
N VAL A 564 -52.09 64.31 42.92
CA VAL A 564 -51.14 65.46 43.04
C VAL A 564 -50.37 65.46 44.37
N LEU A 565 -49.05 65.30 44.29
CA LEU A 565 -47.93 65.88 45.10
C LEU A 565 -46.69 64.98 44.88
N ASP A 566 -45.68 65.42 44.12
CA ASP A 566 -44.50 66.18 44.58
C ASP A 566 -43.59 65.37 45.52
N GLU A 567 -42.36 65.05 45.10
CA GLU A 567 -41.18 65.85 45.47
C GLU A 567 -39.86 65.26 44.93
N SER A 568 -38.94 66.19 44.74
CA SER A 568 -37.69 66.16 44.00
C SER A 568 -36.43 65.96 44.86
N LEU A 569 -35.34 65.54 44.18
CA LEU A 569 -33.93 66.02 44.32
C LEU A 569 -32.88 65.32 45.22
N ASN A 570 -31.66 65.33 44.63
CA ASN A 570 -30.27 65.28 45.12
C ASN A 570 -29.60 63.91 45.34
N ILE A 571 -28.65 63.50 44.47
CA ILE A 571 -27.22 63.92 44.29
C ILE A 571 -26.35 63.51 45.48
N GLU A 572 -25.43 62.54 45.26
CA GLU A 572 -23.96 62.62 45.50
C GLU A 572 -23.28 61.26 45.21
N ASP A 573 -22.35 61.25 44.24
CA ASP A 573 -21.28 60.27 44.01
C ASP A 573 -19.99 60.75 44.75
N PRO A 574 -18.85 60.03 44.82
CA PRO A 574 -18.52 58.58 44.82
C PRO A 574 -17.53 58.25 45.98
N PRO A 575 -16.74 57.14 45.97
CA PRO A 575 -15.42 57.22 45.32
C PRO A 575 -14.89 55.93 44.64
N VAL A 576 -13.80 56.15 43.91
CA VAL A 576 -12.95 55.29 43.08
C VAL A 576 -12.06 54.33 43.91
N ILE A 577 -11.55 53.27 43.24
CA ILE A 577 -10.25 52.53 43.36
C ILE A 577 -10.57 51.01 43.31
N ALA A 578 -9.87 50.11 42.61
CA ALA A 578 -8.94 50.05 41.48
C ALA A 578 -8.64 48.54 41.28
N GLU A 579 -8.17 48.16 40.08
CA GLU A 579 -7.29 47.00 39.79
C GLU A 579 -7.85 45.58 40.06
N GLU A 580 -7.50 44.47 39.40
CA GLU A 580 -6.76 44.06 38.19
C GLU A 580 -6.94 42.50 38.15
N SER A 581 -6.53 41.86 37.04
CA SER A 581 -6.15 40.44 36.89
C SER A 581 -7.29 39.40 36.90
N GLU A 582 -7.55 38.67 35.80
CA GLU A 582 -6.80 37.56 35.14
C GLU A 582 -7.13 36.15 35.68
N GLN A 583 -7.26 35.21 34.73
CA GLN A 583 -7.25 33.72 34.80
C GLN A 583 -8.55 33.03 35.26
N GLU A 584 -9.02 31.94 34.65
CA GLU A 584 -8.38 30.88 33.83
C GLU A 584 -9.03 30.64 32.46
#